data_AF-A0A662RGR0-F1
#
_entry.id   AF-A0A662RGR0-F1
#
_cell.length_a   1.000
_cell.length_b   1.000
_cell.length_c   1.000
_cell.angle_alpha   90.00
_cell.angle_beta   90.00
_cell.angle_gamma   90.00
#
_symmetry.space_group_name_H-M   'P 1'
#
loop_
_entity.id
_entity.type
_entity.pdbx_description
1 polymer ?
#
loop_
_entity_poly.entity_id
_entity_poly.type
_entity_poly.pdbx_seq_one_letter_code
_entity_poly.pdbx_strand_id
1 'polypeptide(L)'
;MAQAAHRYNIPPRTLSFKGTLQQLNAFKERFLHTTKKCLSTMYGYLLKAIVSHRVGNRPGRSEPRAVKRRRKPYPLLTKPREEARNELRRGGLSA
;
A
#
# COMPACT_ATOMS: atom_id res chain seq x y z
N MET A 1 -3.51 -5.93 2.86
CA MET A 1 -2.96 -4.61 3.26
C MET A 1 -4.05 -3.68 3.82
N ALA A 2 -5.08 -3.31 3.05
CA ALA A 2 -6.14 -2.39 3.52
C ALA A 2 -6.84 -2.84 4.80
N GLN A 3 -7.18 -4.14 4.91
CA GLN A 3 -7.75 -4.72 6.13
C GLN A 3 -6.82 -4.62 7.35
N ALA A 4 -5.50 -4.79 7.15
CA ALA A 4 -4.52 -4.64 8.23
C ALA A 4 -4.43 -3.17 8.67
N ALA A 5 -4.39 -2.24 7.71
CA ALA A 5 -4.39 -0.80 7.99
C ALA A 5 -5.64 -0.39 8.79
N HIS A 6 -6.81 -0.85 8.37
CA HIS A 6 -8.08 -0.58 9.05
C HIS A 6 -8.11 -1.17 10.46
N ARG A 7 -7.75 -2.46 10.62
CA ARG A 7 -7.78 -3.15 11.92
C ARG A 7 -6.88 -2.51 12.98
N TYR A 8 -5.75 -1.94 12.56
CA TYR A 8 -4.77 -1.34 13.47
C TYR A 8 -4.80 0.19 13.47
N ASN A 9 -5.78 0.83 12.83
CA ASN A 9 -5.93 2.30 12.76
C ASN A 9 -4.68 3.02 12.23
N ILE A 10 -4.08 2.49 11.17
CA ILE A 10 -2.87 3.05 10.54
C ILE A 10 -3.18 3.48 9.10
N PRO A 11 -2.62 4.59 8.57
CA PRO A 11 -2.83 4.97 7.18
C PRO A 11 -2.29 3.90 6.22
N PRO A 12 -3.07 3.40 5.23
CA PRO A 12 -2.63 2.34 4.33
C PRO A 12 -1.31 2.62 3.59
N ARG A 13 -1.01 3.90 3.33
CA ARG A 13 0.21 4.35 2.65
C ARG A 13 1.49 4.15 3.46
N THR A 14 1.40 3.94 4.77
CA THR A 14 2.57 3.66 5.61
C THR A 14 2.95 2.18 5.60
N LEU A 15 2.09 1.29 5.07
CA LEU A 15 2.38 -0.13 4.97
C LEU A 15 3.12 -0.43 3.66
N SER A 16 4.12 -1.31 3.76
CA SER A 16 4.86 -1.77 2.59
C SER A 16 4.02 -2.74 1.77
N PHE A 17 3.72 -2.38 0.51
CA PHE A 17 3.08 -3.31 -0.42
C PHE A 17 3.94 -4.56 -0.64
N LYS A 18 5.25 -4.37 -0.88
CA LYS A 18 6.20 -5.48 -1.03
C LYS A 18 6.29 -6.34 0.23
N GLY A 19 6.33 -5.71 1.41
CA GLY A 19 6.32 -6.42 2.69
C GLY A 19 5.03 -7.22 2.89
N THR A 20 3.88 -6.67 2.50
CA THR A 20 2.60 -7.40 2.54
C THR A 20 2.63 -8.64 1.66
N LEU A 21 3.18 -8.54 0.44
CA LEU A 21 3.31 -9.69 -0.46
C LEU A 21 4.26 -10.76 0.10
N GLN A 22 5.39 -10.34 0.69
CA GLN A 22 6.33 -11.26 1.34
C GLN A 22 5.67 -12.02 2.50
N GLN A 23 4.88 -11.34 3.33
CA GLN A 23 4.15 -11.97 4.42
C GLN A 23 3.07 -12.94 3.92
N LEU A 24 2.34 -12.56 2.87
CA LEU A 24 1.35 -13.46 2.28
C LEU A 24 1.99 -14.75 1.75
N ASN A 25 3.14 -14.63 1.07
CA ASN A 25 3.87 -15.78 0.56
C ASN A 25 4.45 -16.64 1.68
N ALA A 26 5.01 -16.04 2.74
CA ALA A 26 5.55 -16.77 3.88
C ALA A 26 4.47 -17.56 4.64
N PHE A 27 3.26 -17.01 4.75
CA PHE A 27 2.15 -17.67 5.42
C PHE A 27 1.42 -18.70 4.54
N LYS A 28 1.65 -18.71 3.22
CA LYS A 28 0.91 -19.54 2.25
C LYS A 28 0.83 -21.01 2.67
N GLU A 29 1.97 -21.65 2.91
CA GLU A 29 2.04 -23.06 3.32
C GLU A 29 1.34 -23.30 4.66
N ARG A 30 1.49 -22.36 5.60
CA ARG A 30 0.82 -22.48 6.91
C ARG A 30 -0.70 -22.43 6.78
N PHE A 31 -1.24 -21.60 5.89
CA PHE A 31 -2.68 -21.55 5.62
C PHE A 31 -3.22 -22.85 5.03
N LEU A 32 -2.47 -23.50 4.13
CA LEU A 32 -2.87 -24.78 3.52
C LEU A 32 -3.00 -25.91 4.54
N HIS A 33 -2.16 -25.91 5.58
CA HIS A 33 -2.18 -26.92 6.65
C HIS A 33 -2.97 -26.49 7.89
N THR A 34 -3.60 -25.32 7.88
CA THR A 34 -4.37 -24.81 9.04
C THR A 34 -5.79 -25.37 9.03
N THR A 35 -6.25 -25.88 10.18
CA THR A 35 -7.63 -26.32 10.35
C THR A 35 -8.61 -25.15 10.32
N LYS A 36 -9.87 -25.37 9.91
CA LYS A 36 -10.90 -24.32 9.84
C LYS A 36 -11.08 -23.57 11.18
N LYS A 37 -10.96 -24.27 12.31
CA LYS A 37 -11.06 -23.68 13.67
C LYS A 37 -9.95 -22.67 13.96
N CYS A 38 -8.74 -22.89 13.45
CA CYS A 38 -7.58 -22.04 13.70
C CYS A 38 -7.38 -20.94 12.65
N LEU A 39 -8.18 -20.93 11.58
CA LEU A 39 -8.02 -20.04 10.43
C LEU A 39 -8.15 -18.56 10.81
N SER A 40 -9.13 -18.21 11.65
CA SER A 40 -9.34 -16.84 12.15
C SER A 40 -8.11 -16.33 12.91
N THR A 41 -7.54 -17.18 13.77
CA THR A 41 -6.34 -16.86 14.54
C THR A 41 -5.13 -16.68 13.63
N MET A 42 -4.93 -17.56 12.64
CA MET A 42 -3.85 -17.41 11.65
C MET A 42 -3.99 -16.15 10.82
N TYR A 43 -5.21 -15.81 10.41
CA TYR A 43 -5.48 -14.56 9.71
C TYR A 43 -5.16 -13.34 10.58
N GLY A 44 -5.46 -13.39 11.88
CA GLY A 44 -5.02 -12.39 12.85
C GLY A 44 -3.50 -12.19 12.87
N TYR A 45 -2.74 -13.29 12.90
CA TYR A 45 -1.27 -13.24 12.86
C TYR A 45 -0.73 -12.67 11.55
N LEU A 46 -1.32 -13.04 10.40
CA LEU A 46 -0.95 -12.46 9.11
C LEU A 46 -1.15 -10.94 9.12
N LEU A 47 -2.29 -10.45 9.61
CA LEU A 47 -2.55 -9.01 9.68
C LEU A 47 -1.56 -8.30 10.62
N LYS A 48 -1.18 -8.93 11.74
CA LYS A 48 -0.15 -8.41 12.65
C LYS A 48 1.22 -8.33 11.97
N ALA A 49 1.60 -9.37 11.23
CA ALA A 49 2.85 -9.43 10.48
C ALA A 49 2.90 -8.39 9.36
N ILE A 50 1.78 -8.11 8.69
CA ILE A 50 1.72 -7.06 7.66
C ILE A 50 2.04 -5.67 8.26
N VAL A 51 1.56 -5.39 9.48
CA VAL A 51 1.74 -4.06 10.12
C VAL A 51 3.17 -3.81 10.59
N SER A 52 3.96 -4.86 10.85
CA SER A 52 5.38 -4.69 11.20
C SER A 52 6.21 -4.18 10.01
N HIS A 53 5.77 -4.44 8.77
CA HIS A 53 6.44 -3.97 7.56
C HIS A 53 5.94 -2.61 7.10
N ARG A 54 6.55 -1.56 7.65
CA ARG A 54 6.29 -0.18 7.23
C ARG A 54 7.20 0.25 6.09
N VAL A 55 6.72 1.16 5.23
CA VAL A 55 7.61 1.87 4.31
C VAL A 55 8.49 2.82 5.13
N GLY A 56 9.76 2.96 4.75
CA GLY A 56 10.67 3.89 5.42
C GLY A 56 10.15 5.33 5.37
N ASN A 57 10.50 6.13 6.37
CA ASN A 57 10.07 7.53 6.45
C ASN A 57 10.63 8.32 5.26
N ARG A 58 9.74 8.67 4.31
CA ARG A 58 10.05 9.49 3.13
C ARG A 58 9.06 10.66 3.08
N PRO A 59 9.24 11.64 3.96
CA PRO A 59 8.32 12.77 4.05
C PRO A 59 8.25 13.49 2.69
N GLY A 60 7.04 13.92 2.30
CA GLY A 60 6.81 14.68 1.08
C GLY A 60 6.72 13.89 -0.24
N ARG A 61 6.96 12.57 -0.23
CA ARG A 61 6.95 11.74 -1.46
C ARG A 61 5.55 11.27 -1.85
N SER A 62 4.74 12.17 -2.40
CA SER A 62 3.54 11.85 -3.16
C SER A 62 3.68 12.50 -4.53
N GLU A 63 3.84 11.69 -5.58
CA GLU A 63 4.07 12.20 -6.94
C GLU A 63 2.85 11.90 -7.82
N PRO A 64 2.45 12.83 -8.71
CA PRO A 64 1.39 12.58 -9.68
C PRO A 64 1.80 11.47 -10.63
N ARG A 65 0.84 10.61 -10.98
CA ARG A 65 1.02 9.56 -11.98
C ARG A 65 0.94 10.15 -13.39
N ALA A 66 1.82 11.10 -13.69
CA ALA A 66 1.87 11.83 -14.95
C ALA A 66 3.33 12.14 -15.35
N VAL A 67 3.60 12.27 -16.64
CA VAL A 67 4.96 12.47 -17.19
C VAL A 67 5.07 13.80 -17.95
N LYS A 68 6.24 14.47 -17.90
CA LYS A 68 6.43 15.77 -18.59
C LYS A 68 6.50 15.67 -20.11
N ARG A 69 7.03 14.58 -20.65
CA ARG A 69 7.27 14.38 -22.10
C ARG A 69 7.00 12.92 -22.47
N ARG A 70 6.46 12.67 -23.67
CA ARG A 70 5.89 11.36 -24.01
C ARG A 70 6.90 10.40 -24.63
N ARG A 71 7.07 9.23 -23.99
CA ARG A 71 7.53 7.96 -24.61
C ARG A 71 6.61 6.75 -24.28
N LYS A 72 5.62 6.90 -23.39
CA LYS A 72 4.74 5.82 -22.87
C LYS A 72 3.29 6.35 -22.68
N PRO A 73 2.25 5.48 -22.59
CA PRO A 73 0.85 5.88 -22.42
C PRO A 73 0.54 6.31 -20.98
N TYR A 74 1.18 7.39 -20.53
CA TYR A 74 0.88 8.05 -19.27
C TYR A 74 0.29 9.44 -19.55
N PRO A 75 -0.62 9.95 -18.69
CA PRO A 75 -1.08 11.33 -18.77
C PRO A 75 0.09 12.31 -18.72
N LEU A 76 -0.05 13.45 -19.42
CA LEU A 76 0.96 14.50 -19.40
C LEU A 76 0.82 15.34 -18.12
N LEU A 77 1.96 15.67 -17.51
CA LEU A 77 2.02 16.64 -16.41
C LEU A 77 2.00 18.05 -17.00
N THR A 78 0.80 18.61 -17.18
CA THR A 78 0.55 19.92 -17.82
C THR A 78 0.66 21.11 -16.87
N LYS A 79 0.61 20.87 -15.57
CA LYS A 79 0.73 21.89 -14.51
C LYS A 79 2.03 21.76 -13.71
N PRO A 80 2.44 22.81 -12.99
CA PRO A 80 3.55 22.73 -12.04
C PRO A 80 3.43 21.52 -11.11
N ARG A 81 4.57 20.88 -10.84
CA ARG A 81 4.59 19.64 -10.06
C ARG A 81 4.02 19.84 -8.66
N GLU A 82 4.31 20.96 -8.00
CA GLU A 82 3.79 21.26 -6.66
C GLU A 82 2.26 21.38 -6.62
N GLU A 83 1.64 21.99 -7.63
CA GLU A 83 0.18 22.07 -7.74
C GLU A 83 -0.44 20.67 -7.85
N ALA A 84 0.12 19.82 -8.72
CA ALA A 84 -0.33 18.44 -8.85
C ALA A 84 -0.12 17.62 -7.56
N ARG A 85 0.96 17.86 -6.81
CA ARG A 85 1.17 17.23 -5.50
C ARG A 85 0.13 17.68 -4.47
N ASN A 86 -0.23 18.96 -4.47
CA ASN A 86 -1.23 19.51 -3.56
C ASN A 86 -2.63 18.94 -3.85
N GLU A 87 -2.99 18.79 -5.11
CA GLU A 87 -4.25 18.13 -5.49
C GLU A 87 -4.31 16.66 -5.05
N LEU A 88 -3.23 15.90 -5.23
CA LEU A 88 -3.15 14.53 -4.73
C LEU A 88 -3.32 14.44 -3.21
N ARG A 89 -2.75 15.39 -2.46
CA ARG A 89 -2.90 15.47 -1.00
C ARG A 89 -4.33 15.80 -0.58
N ARG A 90 -5.07 16.57 -1.39
CA ARG A 90 -6.48 16.91 -1.18
C ARG A 90 -7.47 15.80 -1.57
N GLY A 91 -6.97 14.62 -1.94
CA GLY A 91 -7.81 13.48 -2.34
C GLY A 91 -8.13 13.42 -3.83
N GLY A 92 -7.37 14.15 -4.66
CA GLY A 92 -7.61 14.25 -6.10
C GLY A 92 -7.77 12.89 -6.77
N LEU A 93 -8.93 12.71 -7.39
CA LEU A 93 -9.20 11.68 -8.39
C LEU A 93 -8.13 11.79 -9.48
N SER A 94 -7.23 10.81 -9.56
CA SER A 94 -6.39 10.66 -10.74
C SER A 94 -7.31 10.22 -11.88
N ALA A 95 -7.66 11.16 -12.77
CA ALA A 95 -8.23 10.84 -14.07
C ALA A 95 -7.23 10.04 -14.92
#